data_AF-A0A2T0WHT6-F1
#
_entry.id   AF-A0A2T0WHT6-F1
#
_cell.length_a   1.000
_cell.length_b   1.000
_cell.length_c   1.000
_cell.angle_alpha   90.00
_cell.angle_beta   90.00
_cell.angle_gamma   90.00
#
_symmetry.space_group_name_H-M   'P 1'
#
loop_
_entity.id
_entity.type
_entity.pdbx_description
1 polymer ?
#
loop_
_entity_poly.entity_id
_entity_poly.type
_entity_poly.pdbx_seq_one_letter_code
_entity_poly.pdbx_strand_id
1 'polypeptide(L)'
;MNTFILIITLIALVGFIFYAKQIKKLIKQEQEDFENGNQIMPMLSNQELWDALAQKIKTLAPEFTIELNEGASPEDFQKLEDLIGARLPDDFKRLYALHNGQKSYNRTFYYTEELLSIERIIQEWSVWKQLLDNKHFQHPDGTPYISEPHPHIKNNWWNPKWIPLTSDGNGNHLCLDLDHADGGIYGQIIQMEHGNAERVVVAFSTEDLFNQYLKKLESGDLYYSDDYGGIVEKKQV
;
A
#
# COMPACT_ATOMS: atom_id res chain seq x y z
N MET A 1 29.87 26.10 -20.78
CA MET A 1 28.76 25.13 -20.87
C MET A 1 29.18 23.67 -20.62
N ASN A 2 30.48 23.33 -20.49
CA ASN A 2 30.93 21.93 -20.33
C ASN A 2 31.38 21.51 -18.92
N THR A 3 31.53 22.42 -17.96
CA THR A 3 31.99 22.07 -16.61
C THR A 3 30.84 21.70 -15.67
N PHE A 4 29.64 22.25 -15.90
CA PHE A 4 28.47 22.04 -15.03
C PHE A 4 27.80 20.67 -15.28
N ILE A 5 27.72 20.25 -16.54
CA ILE A 5 27.22 18.91 -16.90
C ILE A 5 28.15 17.83 -16.36
N LEU A 6 29.48 18.01 -16.47
CA LEU A 6 30.46 17.07 -15.93
C LEU A 6 30.36 16.90 -14.41
N ILE A 7 30.10 17.99 -13.67
CA ILE A 7 29.92 17.96 -12.21
C ILE A 7 28.61 17.25 -11.83
N ILE A 8 27.51 17.47 -12.55
CA ILE A 8 26.24 16.77 -12.30
C ILE A 8 26.36 15.28 -12.59
N THR A 9 27.02 14.89 -13.69
CA THR A 9 27.27 13.47 -14.00
C THR A 9 28.20 12.82 -12.98
N LEU A 10 29.22 13.55 -12.50
CA LEU A 10 30.15 13.05 -11.48
C LEU A 10 29.47 12.93 -10.09
N ILE A 11 28.61 13.87 -9.71
CA ILE A 11 27.82 13.82 -8.46
C ILE A 11 26.79 12.66 -8.53
N ALA A 12 26.12 12.47 -9.67
CA ALA A 12 25.20 11.34 -9.87
C ALA A 12 25.93 10.00 -9.84
N LEU A 13 27.12 9.90 -10.45
CA LEU A 13 27.94 8.69 -10.43
C LEU A 13 28.47 8.38 -9.01
N VAL A 14 28.91 9.39 -8.27
CA VAL A 14 29.37 9.25 -6.88
C VAL A 14 28.20 8.88 -5.95
N GLY A 15 27.02 9.47 -6.15
CA GLY A 15 25.79 9.13 -5.42
C GLY A 15 25.34 7.69 -5.70
N PHE A 16 25.39 7.25 -6.96
CA PHE A 16 25.09 5.87 -7.34
C PHE A 16 26.10 4.86 -6.78
N ILE A 17 27.40 5.20 -6.79
CA ILE A 17 28.44 4.37 -6.17
C ILE A 17 28.25 4.28 -4.65
N PHE A 18 27.87 5.38 -3.99
CA PHE A 18 27.59 5.40 -2.57
C PHE A 18 26.36 4.57 -2.22
N TYR A 19 25.28 4.73 -2.98
CA TYR A 19 24.05 3.94 -2.85
C TYR A 19 24.30 2.45 -3.10
N ALA A 20 25.02 2.09 -4.17
CA ALA A 20 25.39 0.71 -4.47
C ALA A 20 26.32 0.11 -3.40
N LYS A 21 27.20 0.90 -2.78
CA LYS A 21 28.00 0.47 -1.63
C LYS A 21 27.13 0.22 -0.41
N GLN A 22 26.10 1.03 -0.18
CA GLN A 22 25.18 0.87 0.94
C GLN A 22 24.28 -0.36 0.77
N ILE A 23 23.73 -0.58 -0.43
CA ILE A 23 22.99 -1.81 -0.80
C ILE A 23 23.89 -3.05 -0.64
N LYS A 24 25.13 -3.01 -1.14
CA LYS A 24 26.09 -4.13 -0.96
C LYS A 24 26.42 -4.40 0.51
N LYS A 25 26.47 -3.35 1.34
CA LYS A 25 26.67 -3.49 2.79
C LYS A 25 25.46 -4.14 3.45
N LEU A 26 24.23 -3.77 3.05
CA LEU A 26 22.99 -4.36 3.54
C LEU A 26 22.86 -5.83 3.13
N ILE A 27 23.11 -6.16 1.86
CA ILE A 27 23.11 -7.55 1.37
C ILE A 27 24.17 -8.39 2.10
N LYS A 28 25.36 -7.84 2.33
CA LYS A 28 26.41 -8.54 3.09
C LYS A 28 26.01 -8.74 4.55
N GLN A 29 25.37 -7.75 5.16
CA GLN A 29 24.85 -7.85 6.53
C GLN A 29 23.75 -8.92 6.62
N GLU A 30 22.79 -8.94 5.68
CA GLU A 30 21.75 -9.97 5.61
C GLU A 30 22.32 -11.38 5.37
N GLN A 31 23.37 -11.51 4.53
CA GLN A 31 24.08 -12.77 4.32
C GLN A 31 24.84 -13.21 5.57
N GLU A 32 25.52 -12.29 6.26
CA GLU A 32 26.21 -12.58 7.52
C GLU A 32 25.22 -12.94 8.64
N ASP A 33 24.05 -12.30 8.70
CA ASP A 33 23.01 -12.62 9.68
C ASP A 33 22.36 -14.00 9.38
N PHE A 34 22.18 -14.35 8.10
CA PHE A 34 21.74 -15.68 7.65
C PHE A 34 22.78 -16.77 7.99
N GLU A 35 24.06 -16.52 7.74
CA GLU A 35 25.15 -17.48 8.01
C GLU A 35 25.44 -17.67 9.51
N ASN A 36 25.24 -16.63 10.32
CA ASN A 36 25.51 -16.66 11.77
C ASN A 36 24.36 -17.22 12.62
N GLY A 37 23.23 -17.61 12.03
CA GLY A 37 22.10 -18.20 12.75
C GLY A 37 21.46 -17.26 13.79
N ASN A 38 21.77 -15.96 13.74
CA ASN A 38 20.91 -14.95 14.36
C ASN A 38 19.59 -15.06 13.61
N GLN A 39 18.49 -15.37 14.32
CA GLN A 39 17.17 -15.49 13.70
C GLN A 39 16.89 -14.27 12.83
N ILE A 40 17.04 -14.42 11.51
CA ILE A 40 16.18 -13.72 10.56
C ILE A 40 14.80 -14.17 10.99
N MET A 41 14.00 -13.26 11.54
CA MET A 41 12.63 -13.60 11.93
C MET A 41 12.02 -14.32 10.73
N PRO A 42 11.58 -15.59 10.87
CA PRO A 42 11.01 -16.30 9.76
C PRO A 42 9.89 -15.43 9.21
N MET A 43 9.92 -15.14 7.91
CA MET A 43 8.80 -14.46 7.25
C MET A 43 7.55 -15.27 7.61
N LEU A 44 6.62 -14.64 8.31
CA LEU A 44 5.37 -15.27 8.69
C LEU A 44 4.69 -15.77 7.43
N SER A 45 4.10 -16.96 7.48
CA SER A 45 3.12 -17.35 6.47
C SER A 45 1.94 -16.37 6.49
N ASN A 46 1.20 -16.26 5.40
CA ASN A 46 0.05 -15.35 5.32
C ASN A 46 -1.00 -15.61 6.42
N GLN A 47 -1.16 -16.87 6.84
CA GLN A 47 -2.02 -17.22 7.98
C GLN A 47 -1.45 -16.69 9.30
N GLU A 48 -0.16 -16.93 9.58
CA GLU A 48 0.47 -16.45 10.81
C GLU A 48 0.49 -14.91 10.89
N LEU A 49 0.67 -14.23 9.75
CA LEU A 49 0.59 -12.77 9.65
C LEU A 49 -0.82 -12.27 10.02
N TRP A 50 -1.87 -12.87 9.45
CA TRP A 50 -3.25 -12.52 9.78
C TRP A 50 -3.58 -12.77 11.25
N ASP A 51 -3.21 -13.93 11.78
CA ASP A 51 -3.45 -14.30 13.17
C ASP A 51 -2.75 -13.33 14.12
N ALA A 52 -1.50 -12.95 13.81
CA ALA A 52 -0.73 -11.99 14.58
C ALA A 52 -1.37 -10.59 14.56
N LEU A 53 -1.79 -10.11 13.39
CA LEU A 53 -2.49 -8.82 13.25
C LEU A 53 -3.78 -8.80 14.07
N ALA A 54 -4.64 -9.81 13.89
CA ALA A 54 -5.90 -9.92 14.61
C ALA A 54 -5.69 -9.97 16.12
N GLN A 55 -4.69 -10.72 16.60
CA GLN A 55 -4.36 -10.80 18.02
C GLN A 55 -3.85 -9.46 18.58
N LYS A 56 -2.97 -8.76 17.85
CA LYS A 56 -2.42 -7.47 18.30
C LYS A 56 -3.48 -6.39 18.34
N ILE A 57 -4.33 -6.30 17.32
CA ILE A 57 -5.46 -5.39 17.27
C ILE A 57 -6.42 -5.67 18.43
N LYS A 58 -6.80 -6.93 18.66
CA LYS A 58 -7.65 -7.33 19.79
C LYS A 58 -7.03 -6.98 21.14
N THR A 59 -5.71 -7.07 21.28
CA THR A 59 -5.01 -6.69 22.51
C THR A 59 -5.05 -5.17 22.72
N LEU A 60 -4.88 -4.40 21.66
CA LEU A 60 -4.87 -2.94 21.70
C LEU A 60 -6.27 -2.35 21.91
N ALA A 61 -7.29 -3.04 21.42
CA ALA A 61 -8.69 -2.62 21.47
C ALA A 61 -9.59 -3.81 21.88
N PRO A 62 -9.56 -4.26 23.15
CA PRO A 62 -10.26 -5.47 23.59
C PRO A 62 -11.78 -5.38 23.51
N GLU A 63 -12.33 -4.18 23.65
CA GLU A 63 -13.77 -3.89 23.50
C GLU A 63 -14.19 -3.81 22.01
N PHE A 64 -13.23 -3.95 21.10
CA PHE A 64 -13.38 -3.71 19.67
C PHE A 64 -13.15 -5.00 18.90
N THR A 65 -14.24 -5.68 18.56
CA THR A 65 -14.16 -6.83 17.65
C THR A 65 -14.25 -6.32 16.22
N ILE A 66 -13.11 -6.32 15.52
CA ILE A 66 -13.13 -6.16 14.06
C ILE A 66 -13.62 -7.45 13.46
N GLU A 67 -14.76 -7.39 12.78
CA GLU A 67 -15.26 -8.51 12.00
C GLU A 67 -14.61 -8.48 10.63
N LEU A 68 -13.80 -9.49 10.32
CA LEU A 68 -13.29 -9.74 8.98
C LEU A 68 -14.28 -10.63 8.22
N ASN A 69 -14.37 -10.42 6.91
CA ASN A 69 -15.12 -11.33 6.06
C ASN A 69 -14.37 -12.67 5.94
N GLU A 70 -15.11 -13.71 5.56
CA GLU A 70 -14.49 -14.95 5.08
C GLU A 70 -13.62 -14.66 3.85
N GLY A 71 -12.71 -15.57 3.56
CA GLY A 71 -11.81 -15.47 2.42
C GLY A 71 -12.55 -15.29 1.09
N ALA A 72 -11.97 -14.48 0.21
CA ALA A 72 -12.49 -14.25 -1.12
C ALA A 72 -12.39 -15.52 -1.97
N SER A 73 -13.42 -15.77 -2.77
CA SER A 73 -13.46 -16.89 -3.70
C SER A 73 -12.63 -16.62 -4.97
N PRO A 74 -12.21 -17.67 -5.71
CA PRO A 74 -11.63 -17.50 -7.03
C PRO A 74 -12.49 -16.64 -7.97
N GLU A 75 -13.81 -16.75 -7.88
CA GLU A 75 -14.78 -15.98 -8.66
C GLU A 75 -14.75 -14.48 -8.32
N ASP A 76 -14.55 -14.13 -7.04
CA ASP A 76 -14.40 -12.73 -6.62
C ASP A 76 -13.16 -12.09 -7.25
N PHE A 77 -12.03 -12.81 -7.23
CA PHE A 77 -10.79 -12.35 -7.87
C PHE A 77 -10.96 -12.21 -9.38
N GLN A 78 -11.56 -13.22 -10.04
CA GLN A 78 -11.78 -13.18 -11.48
C GLN A 78 -12.67 -11.98 -11.87
N LYS A 79 -13.72 -11.71 -11.09
CA LYS A 79 -14.60 -10.56 -11.32
C LYS A 79 -13.85 -9.23 -11.26
N LEU A 80 -12.93 -9.08 -10.29
CA LEU A 80 -12.10 -7.88 -10.19
C LEU A 80 -11.08 -7.81 -11.33
N GLU A 81 -10.39 -8.90 -11.66
CA GLU A 81 -9.45 -8.95 -12.79
C GLU A 81 -10.12 -8.59 -14.13
N ASP A 82 -11.32 -9.11 -14.37
CA ASP A 82 -12.11 -8.83 -15.57
C ASP A 82 -12.53 -7.36 -15.65
N LEU A 83 -12.92 -6.76 -14.51
CA LEU A 83 -13.29 -5.34 -14.43
C LEU A 83 -12.10 -4.43 -14.72
N ILE A 84 -10.94 -4.73 -14.14
CA ILE A 84 -9.73 -3.91 -14.27
C ILE A 84 -9.03 -4.14 -15.61
N GLY A 85 -9.20 -5.33 -16.20
CA GLY A 85 -8.46 -5.76 -17.40
C GLY A 85 -6.99 -6.05 -17.11
N ALA A 86 -6.65 -6.48 -15.90
CA ALA A 86 -5.31 -6.82 -15.45
C ALA A 86 -5.35 -7.96 -14.41
N ARG A 87 -4.26 -8.71 -14.29
CA ARG A 87 -4.15 -9.77 -13.27
C ARG A 87 -3.85 -9.18 -11.90
N LEU A 88 -4.43 -9.76 -10.86
CA LEU A 88 -4.11 -9.40 -9.48
C LEU A 88 -2.79 -10.07 -9.06
N PRO A 89 -1.92 -9.36 -8.32
CA PRO A 89 -0.75 -9.91 -7.67
C PRO A 89 -1.08 -11.14 -6.81
N ASP A 90 -0.17 -12.11 -6.79
CA ASP A 90 -0.41 -13.37 -6.08
C ASP A 90 -0.39 -13.21 -4.57
N ASP A 91 0.40 -12.27 -4.02
CA ASP A 91 0.43 -11.93 -2.60
C ASP A 91 -0.92 -11.38 -2.12
N PHE A 92 -1.51 -10.46 -2.90
CA PHE A 92 -2.83 -9.93 -2.65
C PHE A 92 -3.87 -11.06 -2.60
N LYS A 93 -3.90 -11.93 -3.62
CA LYS A 93 -4.85 -13.05 -3.67
C LYS A 93 -4.68 -14.02 -2.50
N ARG A 94 -3.45 -14.38 -2.14
CA ARG A 94 -3.20 -15.27 -1.01
C ARG A 94 -3.69 -14.68 0.32
N LEU A 95 -3.49 -13.39 0.55
CA LEU A 95 -3.97 -12.73 1.77
C LEU A 95 -5.49 -12.59 1.79
N TYR A 96 -6.10 -12.18 0.67
CA TYR A 96 -7.55 -11.99 0.58
C TYR A 96 -8.33 -13.30 0.55
N ALA A 97 -7.70 -14.41 0.12
CA ALA A 97 -8.29 -15.75 0.22
C ALA A 97 -8.42 -16.24 1.67
N LEU A 98 -7.79 -15.57 2.64
CA LEU A 98 -7.97 -15.83 4.07
C LEU A 98 -9.06 -14.91 4.64
N HIS A 99 -8.99 -13.61 4.33
CA HIS A 99 -9.96 -12.61 4.77
C HIS A 99 -10.23 -11.56 3.69
N ASN A 100 -11.49 -11.48 3.21
CA ASN A 100 -11.91 -10.55 2.17
C ASN A 100 -12.22 -9.15 2.73
N GLY A 101 -11.21 -8.50 3.30
CA GLY A 101 -11.37 -7.21 3.99
C GLY A 101 -12.29 -7.29 5.21
N GLN A 102 -12.72 -6.13 5.70
CA GLN A 102 -13.57 -6.05 6.88
C GLN A 102 -15.07 -6.00 6.55
N LYS A 103 -15.89 -6.43 7.49
CA LYS A 103 -17.34 -6.58 7.33
C LYS A 103 -18.13 -5.31 7.67
N SER A 104 -17.62 -4.49 8.58
CA SER A 104 -18.25 -3.23 9.00
C SER A 104 -17.23 -2.10 8.96
N TYR A 105 -17.64 -0.94 8.45
CA TYR A 105 -16.85 0.30 8.41
C TYR A 105 -16.93 1.11 9.72
N ASN A 106 -17.80 0.73 10.67
CA ASN A 106 -17.94 1.45 11.95
C ASN A 106 -16.66 1.41 12.80
N ARG A 107 -15.79 0.46 12.46
CA ARG A 107 -14.54 0.06 13.07
C ARG A 107 -13.53 -0.03 11.93
N THR A 108 -12.24 0.25 12.13
CA THR A 108 -11.25 0.23 11.05
C THR A 108 -10.13 -0.76 11.37
N PHE A 109 -9.74 -1.57 10.37
CA PHE A 109 -8.69 -2.58 10.53
C PHE A 109 -7.29 -2.00 10.35
N TYR A 110 -7.13 -1.08 9.40
CA TYR A 110 -5.85 -0.47 9.06
C TYR A 110 -5.86 0.99 9.49
N TYR A 111 -5.22 1.28 10.62
CA TYR A 111 -5.25 2.61 11.24
C TYR A 111 -6.68 3.14 11.41
N THR A 112 -7.04 4.21 10.69
CA THR A 112 -8.37 4.84 10.68
C THR A 112 -9.07 4.65 9.34
N GLU A 113 -8.67 3.64 8.56
CA GLU A 113 -9.20 3.37 7.22
C GLU A 113 -9.89 1.99 7.16
N GLU A 114 -10.99 1.93 6.41
CA GLU A 114 -11.67 0.68 6.06
C GLU A 114 -10.71 -0.18 5.22
N LEU A 115 -10.45 -1.42 5.60
CA LEU A 115 -9.84 -2.41 4.72
C LEU A 115 -10.92 -3.01 3.80
N LEU A 116 -10.89 -2.63 2.53
CA LEU A 116 -11.99 -2.91 1.60
C LEU A 116 -12.07 -4.40 1.27
N SER A 117 -13.30 -4.93 1.28
CA SER A 117 -13.62 -6.21 0.61
C SER A 117 -13.59 -6.03 -0.90
N ILE A 118 -13.41 -7.10 -1.68
CA ILE A 118 -13.40 -7.03 -3.16
C ILE A 118 -14.67 -6.36 -3.70
N GLU A 119 -15.84 -6.58 -3.08
CA GLU A 119 -17.06 -5.88 -3.46
C GLU A 119 -16.94 -4.36 -3.27
N ARG A 120 -16.41 -3.93 -2.12
CA ARG A 120 -16.16 -2.50 -1.84
C ARG A 120 -15.08 -1.92 -2.74
N ILE A 121 -14.01 -2.68 -3.04
CA ILE A 121 -12.98 -2.30 -4.01
C ILE A 121 -13.63 -1.98 -5.37
N ILE A 122 -14.51 -2.86 -5.85
CA ILE A 122 -15.24 -2.66 -7.11
C ILE A 122 -16.10 -1.40 -7.06
N GLN A 123 -16.77 -1.13 -5.93
CA GLN A 123 -17.59 0.07 -5.75
C GLN A 123 -16.75 1.36 -5.79
N GLU A 124 -15.69 1.45 -4.98
CA GLU A 124 -14.80 2.62 -4.92
C GLU A 124 -14.12 2.85 -6.28
N TRP A 125 -13.59 1.79 -6.89
CA TRP A 125 -12.99 1.86 -8.22
C TRP A 125 -13.99 2.38 -9.27
N SER A 126 -15.25 1.92 -9.23
CA SER A 126 -16.28 2.34 -10.19
C SER A 126 -16.61 3.83 -10.08
N VAL A 127 -16.60 4.39 -8.86
CA VAL A 127 -16.75 5.83 -8.64
C VAL A 127 -15.62 6.60 -9.32
N TRP A 128 -14.37 6.20 -9.08
CA TRP A 128 -13.20 6.83 -9.70
C TRP A 128 -13.20 6.70 -11.21
N LYS A 129 -13.58 5.53 -11.74
CA LYS A 129 -13.70 5.31 -13.18
C LYS A 129 -14.76 6.21 -13.80
N GLN A 130 -15.90 6.39 -13.13
CA GLN A 130 -16.95 7.29 -13.60
C GLN A 130 -16.47 8.75 -13.61
N LEU A 131 -15.73 9.19 -12.59
CA LEU A 131 -15.14 10.54 -12.58
C LEU A 131 -14.15 10.75 -13.73
N LEU A 132 -13.31 9.75 -14.01
CA LEU A 132 -12.39 9.78 -15.15
C LEU A 132 -13.15 9.86 -16.48
N ASP A 133 -14.15 9.02 -16.69
CA ASP A 133 -14.95 8.96 -17.92
C ASP A 133 -15.75 10.24 -18.17
N ASN A 134 -16.21 10.86 -17.07
CA ASN A 134 -16.89 12.15 -17.09
C ASN A 134 -15.92 13.35 -17.14
N LYS A 135 -14.62 13.10 -17.37
CA LYS A 135 -13.60 14.14 -17.60
C LYS A 135 -13.38 15.08 -16.41
N HIS A 136 -13.55 14.58 -15.18
CA HIS A 136 -13.29 15.40 -13.97
C HIS A 136 -11.79 15.63 -13.69
N PHE A 137 -10.90 14.86 -14.33
CA PHE A 137 -9.46 14.95 -14.12
C PHE A 137 -8.73 15.64 -15.27
N GLN A 138 -9.37 16.66 -15.86
CA GLN A 138 -8.81 17.48 -16.92
C GLN A 138 -9.31 18.92 -16.81
N HIS A 139 -8.50 19.84 -17.32
CA HIS A 139 -8.84 21.24 -17.48
C HIS A 139 -9.94 21.43 -18.55
N PRO A 140 -10.60 22.61 -18.61
CA PRO A 140 -11.61 22.91 -19.63
C PRO A 140 -11.13 22.80 -21.07
N ASP A 141 -9.83 22.95 -21.32
CA ASP A 141 -9.20 22.80 -22.64
C ASP A 141 -8.88 21.34 -23.01
N GLY A 142 -9.16 20.39 -22.10
CA GLY A 142 -8.91 18.97 -22.28
C GLY A 142 -7.54 18.48 -21.84
N THR A 143 -6.68 19.36 -21.32
CA THR A 143 -5.39 18.92 -20.76
C THR A 143 -5.59 18.14 -19.45
N PRO A 144 -4.97 16.96 -19.27
CA PRO A 144 -5.19 16.15 -18.08
C PRO A 144 -4.53 16.80 -16.85
N TYR A 145 -5.16 16.64 -15.69
CA TYR A 145 -4.52 16.92 -14.41
C TYR A 145 -3.36 15.95 -14.20
N ILE A 146 -2.29 16.46 -13.60
CA ILE A 146 -1.07 15.72 -13.29
C ILE A 146 -0.89 15.61 -11.78
N SER A 147 -0.19 14.57 -11.35
CA SER A 147 0.27 14.38 -9.97
C SER A 147 1.70 14.89 -9.80
N GLU A 148 2.16 14.86 -8.55
CA GLU A 148 3.57 15.00 -8.14
C GLU A 148 4.07 13.64 -7.65
N PRO A 149 4.29 12.67 -8.55
CA PRO A 149 4.52 11.29 -8.15
C PRO A 149 5.96 11.01 -7.73
N HIS A 150 6.12 10.07 -6.80
CA HIS A 150 7.35 9.30 -6.67
C HIS A 150 7.78 8.74 -8.05
N PRO A 151 9.09 8.68 -8.40
CA PRO A 151 9.54 8.29 -9.75
C PRO A 151 9.02 6.95 -10.28
N HIS A 152 8.65 6.03 -9.39
CA HIS A 152 8.10 4.71 -9.72
C HIS A 152 6.58 4.69 -9.94
N ILE A 153 5.90 5.84 -9.87
CA ILE A 153 4.46 5.98 -10.06
C ILE A 153 4.22 6.81 -11.31
N LYS A 154 3.25 6.41 -12.15
CA LYS A 154 2.89 7.19 -13.34
C LYS A 154 2.28 8.53 -12.96
N ASN A 155 2.58 9.54 -13.77
CA ASN A 155 2.03 10.88 -13.61
C ASN A 155 0.58 10.96 -14.12
N ASN A 156 -0.33 10.39 -13.34
CA ASN A 156 -1.77 10.50 -13.54
C ASN A 156 -2.40 11.10 -12.27
N TRP A 157 -3.47 11.87 -12.42
CA TRP A 157 -4.30 12.22 -11.27
C TRP A 157 -4.90 10.96 -10.64
N TRP A 158 -5.47 10.08 -11.47
CA TRP A 158 -5.87 8.73 -11.12
C TRP A 158 -5.69 7.80 -12.33
N ASN A 159 -5.42 6.51 -12.09
CA ASN A 159 -5.20 5.49 -13.11
C ASN A 159 -6.18 4.31 -12.90
N PRO A 160 -6.87 3.81 -13.94
CA PRO A 160 -7.75 2.63 -13.86
C PRO A 160 -7.10 1.36 -13.34
N LYS A 161 -5.77 1.27 -13.32
CA LYS A 161 -5.00 0.15 -12.78
C LYS A 161 -4.48 0.39 -11.35
N TRP A 162 -4.93 1.46 -10.69
CA TRP A 162 -4.76 1.69 -9.26
C TRP A 162 -6.00 1.20 -8.53
N ILE A 163 -5.88 0.06 -7.87
CA ILE A 163 -7.00 -0.62 -7.21
C ILE A 163 -7.06 -0.18 -5.74
N PRO A 164 -8.12 0.49 -5.27
CA PRO A 164 -8.24 0.87 -3.86
C PRO A 164 -8.18 -0.36 -2.96
N LEU A 165 -7.36 -0.33 -1.91
CA LEU A 165 -7.27 -1.35 -0.87
C LEU A 165 -7.91 -0.86 0.44
N THR A 166 -7.79 0.43 0.72
CA THR A 166 -8.36 1.06 1.90
C THR A 166 -9.28 2.22 1.53
N SER A 167 -10.11 2.68 2.46
CA SER A 167 -10.89 3.91 2.31
C SER A 167 -11.02 4.65 3.64
N ASP A 168 -10.75 5.95 3.62
CA ASP A 168 -11.03 6.85 4.74
C ASP A 168 -12.45 7.46 4.70
N GLY A 169 -13.25 7.09 3.70
CA GLY A 169 -14.59 7.62 3.46
C GLY A 169 -14.64 8.99 2.75
N ASN A 170 -13.48 9.60 2.47
CA ASN A 170 -13.36 10.90 1.79
C ASN A 170 -12.67 10.79 0.42
N GLY A 171 -12.52 9.58 -0.11
CA GLY A 171 -11.86 9.32 -1.39
C GLY A 171 -10.33 9.27 -1.28
N ASN A 172 -9.77 9.12 -0.08
CA ASN A 172 -8.35 8.80 0.07
C ASN A 172 -8.18 7.31 0.26
N HIS A 173 -7.16 6.77 -0.42
CA HIS A 173 -6.95 5.33 -0.51
C HIS A 173 -5.45 5.01 -0.48
N LEU A 174 -5.11 3.89 0.13
CA LEU A 174 -3.99 3.09 -0.33
C LEU A 174 -4.45 2.28 -1.54
N CYS A 175 -3.67 2.30 -2.61
CA CYS A 175 -3.99 1.61 -3.86
C CYS A 175 -2.91 0.60 -4.22
N LEU A 176 -3.33 -0.56 -4.71
CA LEU A 176 -2.48 -1.52 -5.40
C LEU A 176 -2.21 -1.02 -6.83
N ASP A 177 -0.95 -0.72 -7.16
CA ASP A 177 -0.54 -0.16 -8.44
C ASP A 177 -0.12 -1.27 -9.43
N LEU A 178 -0.97 -1.52 -10.42
CA LEU A 178 -0.74 -2.49 -11.49
C LEU A 178 -0.21 -1.83 -12.78
N ASP A 179 0.18 -0.56 -12.73
CA ASP A 179 0.63 0.22 -13.89
C ASP A 179 1.71 1.22 -13.49
N HIS A 180 2.68 0.73 -12.73
CA HIS A 180 3.81 1.51 -12.25
C HIS A 180 4.63 2.16 -13.39
N ALA A 181 5.41 3.17 -13.04
CA ALA A 181 6.39 3.77 -13.95
C ALA A 181 7.70 2.94 -13.97
N ASP A 182 8.65 3.35 -14.81
CA ASP A 182 9.94 2.67 -14.94
C ASP A 182 10.65 2.54 -13.57
N GLY A 183 11.13 1.34 -13.26
CA GLY A 183 11.77 1.03 -11.97
C GLY A 183 10.81 0.70 -10.82
N GLY A 184 9.50 0.83 -11.03
CA GLY A 184 8.49 0.40 -10.06
C GLY A 184 8.24 -1.11 -10.02
N ILE A 185 7.40 -1.53 -9.09
CA ILE A 185 7.04 -2.94 -8.86
C ILE A 185 5.56 -3.13 -9.14
N TYR A 186 5.23 -4.17 -9.91
CA TYR A 186 3.85 -4.57 -10.15
C TYR A 186 3.19 -5.03 -8.84
N GLY A 187 2.17 -4.31 -8.39
CA GLY A 187 1.54 -4.55 -7.10
C GLY A 187 2.19 -3.79 -5.93
N GLN A 188 3.01 -2.76 -6.18
CA GLN A 188 3.40 -1.83 -5.12
C GLN A 188 2.16 -1.12 -4.54
N ILE A 189 2.20 -0.76 -3.25
CA ILE A 189 1.14 -0.02 -2.60
C ILE A 189 1.49 1.46 -2.64
N ILE A 190 0.56 2.27 -3.15
CA ILE A 190 0.72 3.72 -3.24
C ILE A 190 -0.34 4.44 -2.41
N GLN A 191 0.01 5.60 -1.87
CA GLN A 191 -0.96 6.53 -1.30
C GLN A 191 -1.54 7.41 -2.43
N MET A 192 -2.86 7.48 -2.47
CA MET A 192 -3.61 8.31 -3.41
C MET A 192 -4.68 9.08 -2.65
N GLU A 193 -4.53 10.41 -2.64
CA GLU A 193 -5.46 11.32 -2.01
C GLU A 193 -6.26 12.09 -3.08
N HIS A 194 -7.56 12.25 -2.85
CA HIS A 194 -8.44 12.87 -3.83
C HIS A 194 -8.16 14.36 -4.07
N GLY A 195 -7.64 15.05 -3.06
CA GLY A 195 -7.44 16.51 -3.05
C GLY A 195 -5.98 16.94 -3.12
N ASN A 196 -5.05 15.99 -3.15
CA ASN A 196 -3.61 16.25 -3.12
C ASN A 196 -2.95 15.62 -4.36
N ALA A 197 -1.98 16.31 -4.95
CA ALA A 197 -1.27 15.83 -6.14
C ALA A 197 -0.17 14.80 -5.80
N GLU A 198 0.30 14.75 -4.56
CA GLU A 198 1.39 13.86 -4.16
C GLU A 198 1.01 12.38 -4.32
N ARG A 199 1.92 11.55 -4.86
CA ARG A 199 1.76 10.09 -4.89
C ARG A 199 3.02 9.45 -4.31
N VAL A 200 2.85 8.64 -3.28
CA VAL A 200 3.96 8.04 -2.54
C VAL A 200 3.85 6.52 -2.62
N VAL A 201 4.98 5.82 -2.81
CA VAL A 201 5.04 4.36 -2.62
C VAL A 201 5.20 4.10 -1.12
N VAL A 202 4.25 3.40 -0.52
CA VAL A 202 4.24 3.13 0.94
C VAL A 202 4.64 1.70 1.27
N ALA A 203 4.46 0.76 0.34
CA ALA A 203 4.93 -0.62 0.48
C ALA A 203 5.18 -1.25 -0.89
N PHE A 204 5.97 -2.33 -0.93
CA PHE A 204 6.33 -3.01 -2.19
C PHE A 204 5.38 -4.15 -2.59
N SER A 205 4.49 -4.55 -1.68
CA SER A 205 3.46 -5.56 -1.89
C SER A 205 2.39 -5.45 -0.79
N THR A 206 1.30 -6.20 -0.91
CA THR A 206 0.26 -6.30 0.12
C THR A 206 0.80 -7.01 1.37
N GLU A 207 1.62 -8.05 1.17
CA GLU A 207 2.33 -8.74 2.26
C GLU A 207 3.29 -7.79 2.99
N ASP A 208 4.04 -6.95 2.28
CA ASP A 208 4.94 -5.96 2.88
C ASP A 208 4.15 -4.91 3.69
N LEU A 209 3.03 -4.39 3.16
CA LEU A 209 2.17 -3.45 3.87
C LEU A 209 1.74 -3.98 5.24
N PHE A 210 1.23 -5.21 5.27
CA PHE A 210 0.75 -5.84 6.50
C PHE A 210 1.87 -6.23 7.46
N ASN A 211 3.04 -6.62 6.96
CA ASN A 211 4.22 -6.84 7.79
C ASN A 211 4.72 -5.54 8.44
N GLN A 212 4.73 -4.42 7.70
CA GLN A 212 5.07 -3.11 8.25
C GLN A 212 4.06 -2.69 9.33
N TYR A 213 2.77 -2.93 9.09
CA TYR A 213 1.73 -2.61 10.07
C TYR A 213 1.83 -3.46 11.34
N LEU A 214 2.10 -4.76 11.21
CA LEU A 214 2.33 -5.64 12.35
C LEU A 214 3.51 -5.13 13.20
N LYS A 215 4.64 -4.78 12.56
CA LYS A 215 5.80 -4.21 13.27
C LYS A 215 5.43 -2.93 14.05
N LYS A 216 4.55 -2.09 13.49
CA LYS A 216 4.05 -0.88 14.17
C LYS A 216 3.13 -1.20 15.34
N LEU A 217 2.24 -2.18 15.21
CA LEU A 217 1.43 -2.67 16.34
C LEU A 217 2.30 -3.23 17.46
N GLU A 218 3.45 -3.83 17.11
CA GLU A 218 4.40 -4.41 18.08
C GLU A 218 5.32 -3.41 18.74
N SER A 219 5.56 -2.23 18.15
CA SER A 219 6.43 -1.21 18.75
C SER A 219 5.83 -0.58 20.01
N GLY A 220 4.51 -0.68 20.18
CA GLY A 220 3.78 -0.04 21.26
C GLY A 220 3.53 1.45 21.03
N ASP A 221 3.82 1.97 19.83
CA ASP A 221 3.58 3.37 19.46
C ASP A 221 2.15 3.62 18.99
N LEU A 222 1.36 2.58 18.82
CA LEU A 222 -0.05 2.67 18.43
C LEU A 222 -0.96 2.62 19.66
N TYR A 223 -2.10 3.29 19.59
CA TYR A 223 -3.20 3.15 20.53
C TYR A 223 -4.54 3.25 19.81
N TYR A 224 -5.57 2.64 20.39
CA TYR A 224 -6.92 2.77 19.86
C TYR A 224 -7.58 4.06 20.36
N SER A 225 -8.28 4.77 19.48
CA SER A 225 -9.01 5.99 19.79
C SER A 225 -10.46 5.89 19.32
N ASP A 226 -11.40 6.02 20.25
CA ASP A 226 -12.83 6.09 19.93
C ASP A 226 -13.19 7.33 19.11
N ASP A 227 -12.51 8.45 19.34
CA ASP A 227 -12.73 9.71 18.61
C ASP A 227 -12.44 9.56 17.12
N TYR A 228 -11.48 8.70 16.77
CA TYR A 228 -11.10 8.40 15.38
C TYR A 228 -11.66 7.06 14.88
N GLY A 229 -12.38 6.31 15.73
CA GLY A 229 -12.96 5.00 15.38
C GLY A 229 -11.92 3.96 14.93
N GLY A 230 -10.67 4.08 15.39
CA GLY A 230 -9.54 3.34 14.81
C GLY A 230 -8.26 3.41 15.61
N ILE A 231 -7.21 2.81 15.05
CA ILE A 231 -5.87 2.76 15.63
C ILE A 231 -5.08 3.97 15.11
N VAL A 232 -4.46 4.70 16.03
CA VAL A 232 -3.72 5.93 15.74
C VAL A 232 -2.32 5.88 16.35
N GLU A 233 -1.40 6.61 15.74
CA GLU A 233 -0.06 6.78 16.30
C GLU A 233 -0.11 7.69 17.53
N LYS A 234 0.60 7.29 18.59
CA LYS A 234 0.93 8.20 19.69
C LYS A 234 1.78 9.31 19.08
N LYS A 235 1.24 10.52 18.99
CA LYS A 235 2.05 11.69 18.64
C LYS A 235 3.25 11.70 19.59
N GLN A 236 4.47 11.65 19.03
CA GLN A 236 5.66 11.90 19.83
C GLN A 236 5.53 13.33 20.36
N VAL A 237 5.24 13.45 21.66
CA VAL A 237 5.15 14.73 22.39
C VAL A 237 6.54 15.29 22.57
#